data_AF-A0A357CZJ3-F1
#
_entry.id   AF-A0A357CZJ3-F1
#
_cell.length_a   1.000
_cell.length_b   1.000
_cell.length_c   1.000
_cell.angle_alpha   90.00
_cell.angle_beta   90.00
_cell.angle_gamma   90.00
#
_symmetry.space_group_name_H-M   'P 1'
#
loop_
_entity.id
_entity.type
_entity.pdbx_description
1 polymer ?
#
loop_
_entity_poly.entity_id
_entity_poly.type
_entity_poly.pdbx_seq_one_letter_code
_entity_poly.pdbx_strand_id
1 'polypeptide(L)' 'IKQYQKLFSLDNVELEFTDEAIDAFADLALEQKTGARGLRNACERVMTKFMYEIPSDDNIKKLVITKEMVV' A
#
# COMPACT_ATOMS: atom_id res chain seq x y z
N ILE A 1 -3.44 -2.30 -6.17
CA ILE A 1 -4.03 -1.03 -5.68
C ILE A 1 -5.52 -1.18 -5.35
N LYS A 2 -6.44 -1.30 -6.33
CA LYS A 2 -7.89 -1.41 -6.08
C LYS A 2 -8.31 -2.50 -5.07
N GLN A 3 -7.63 -3.64 -5.06
CA GLN A 3 -7.89 -4.72 -4.09
C GLN A 3 -7.68 -4.28 -2.63
N TYR A 4 -6.66 -3.48 -2.35
CA TYR A 4 -6.35 -3.01 -1.00
C TYR A 4 -7.30 -1.90 -0.58
N GLN A 5 -7.65 -0.99 -1.50
CA GLN A 5 -8.67 0.03 -1.23
C GLN A 5 -10.01 -0.61 -0.85
N LYS A 6 -10.39 -1.70 -1.53
CA LYS A 6 -11.59 -2.43 -1.17
C LYS A 6 -11.49 -3.10 0.20
N LEU A 7 -10.33 -3.67 0.54
CA LEU A 7 -10.11 -4.31 1.83
C LEU A 7 -10.25 -3.31 2.98
N PHE A 8 -9.52 -2.19 2.95
CA PHE A 8 -9.61 -1.14 3.97
C PHE A 8 -11.00 -0.50 4.05
N SER A 9 -11.72 -0.41 2.93
CA SER A 9 -13.11 0.06 2.91
C SER A 9 -14.05 -0.85 3.69
N LEU A 10 -13.75 -2.14 3.90
CA LEU A 10 -14.55 -3.02 4.76
C LEU A 10 -14.44 -2.60 6.23
N ASP A 11 -13.31 -2.03 6.63
CA ASP A 11 -13.03 -1.50 7.95
C ASP A 11 -13.39 -0.01 8.08
N ASN A 12 -14.12 0.54 7.10
CA ASN A 12 -14.47 1.96 6.99
C ASN A 12 -13.25 2.91 6.95
N VAL A 13 -12.15 2.44 6.37
CA VAL A 13 -10.94 3.24 6.17
C VAL A 13 -10.75 3.54 4.69
N GLU A 14 -10.56 4.81 4.36
CA GLU A 14 -10.18 5.25 3.01
C GLU A 14 -8.68 5.02 2.79
N LEU A 15 -8.31 4.35 1.70
CA LEU A 15 -6.92 4.16 1.31
C LEU A 15 -6.61 4.94 0.03
N GLU A 16 -5.65 5.85 0.13
CA GLU A 16 -5.13 6.63 -0.99
C GLU A 16 -3.64 6.37 -1.20
N PHE A 17 -3.22 6.46 -2.45
CA PHE A 17 -1.81 6.41 -2.84
C PHE A 17 -1.49 7.74 -3.49
N THR A 18 -0.41 8.36 -3.06
CA THR A 18 0.17 9.50 -3.79
C THR A 18 0.76 9.02 -5.11
N ASP A 19 0.79 9.88 -6.12
CA ASP A 19 1.39 9.56 -7.43
C ASP A 19 2.86 9.14 -7.26
N GLU A 20 3.60 9.83 -6.39
CA GLU A 20 5.00 9.53 -6.08
C GLU A 20 5.18 8.15 -5.42
N ALA A 21 4.19 7.67 -4.66
CA ALA A 21 4.22 6.31 -4.12
C ALA A 21 4.00 5.27 -5.20
N ILE A 22 3.13 5.54 -6.17
CA ILE A 22 2.89 4.65 -7.32
C ILE A 22 4.17 4.52 -8.15
N ASP A 23 4.86 5.64 -8.41
CA ASP A 23 6.14 5.65 -9.10
C ASP A 23 7.20 4.87 -8.32
N ALA A 24 7.31 5.10 -7.01
CA ALA A 24 8.25 4.37 -6.16
C ALA A 24 8.00 2.84 -6.16
N PHE A 25 6.73 2.40 -6.17
CA PHE A 25 6.39 0.99 -6.31
C PHE A 25 6.82 0.42 -7.66
N ALA A 26 6.70 1.21 -8.74
CA ALA A 26 7.13 0.81 -10.07
C ALA A 26 8.66 0.66 -10.14
N ASP A 27 9.40 1.64 -9.62
CA ASP A 27 10.87 1.61 -9.57
C ASP A 27 11.38 0.40 -8.78
N LEU A 28 10.82 0.17 -7.59
CA LEU A 28 11.19 -0.97 -6.75
C LEU A 28 10.90 -2.32 -7.44
N ALA A 29 9.81 -2.42 -8.20
CA ALA A 29 9.48 -3.62 -8.97
C ALA A 29 10.46 -3.85 -10.13
N LEU A 30 10.96 -2.77 -10.76
CA LEU A 30 11.97 -2.82 -11.82
C LEU A 30 13.32 -3.28 -11.26
N GLU A 31 13.74 -2.74 -10.12
CA GLU A 31 14.99 -3.13 -9.44
C GLU A 31 15.02 -4.62 -9.08
N GLN A 32 13.88 -5.15 -8.63
CA GLN A 32 13.75 -6.57 -8.29
C GLN A 32 13.74 -7.51 -9.51
N LYS A 33 13.75 -6.98 -10.76
CA LYS A 33 13.76 -7.75 -12.03
C LYS A 33 12.69 -8.84 -12.13
N THR A 34 11.62 -8.72 -11.37
CA THR A 34 10.52 -9.70 -11.30
C THR A 34 9.29 -9.25 -12.08
N GLY A 35 9.37 -8.08 -12.74
CA GLY A 35 8.28 -7.50 -13.52
C GLY A 35 7.03 -7.27 -12.67
N ALA A 36 5.84 -7.52 -13.23
CA ALA A 36 4.57 -7.31 -12.53
C ALA A 36 4.41 -8.11 -11.22
N ARG A 37 5.15 -9.22 -11.05
CA ARG A 37 5.17 -9.96 -9.77
C ARG A 37 5.89 -9.19 -8.66
N GLY A 38 6.96 -8.46 -9.01
CA GLY A 38 7.69 -7.60 -8.09
C GLY A 38 6.81 -6.50 -7.52
N LEU A 39 5.96 -5.92 -8.38
CA LEU A 39 5.01 -4.88 -7.96
C LEU A 39 4.04 -5.39 -6.90
N ARG A 40 3.50 -6.61 -7.07
CA ARG A 40 2.60 -7.21 -6.09
C ARG A 40 3.31 -7.45 -4.75
N ASN A 41 4.52 -8.00 -4.77
CA ASN A 41 5.30 -8.24 -3.56
C ASN A 41 5.68 -6.95 -2.84
N ALA A 42 6.07 -5.91 -3.59
CA ALA A 42 6.36 -4.59 -3.04
C ALA A 42 5.13 -3.99 -2.34
N CYS A 43 3.97 -4.01 -3.00
CA CYS A 43 2.72 -3.58 -2.39
C CYS A 43 2.41 -4.38 -1.12
N GLU A 44 2.54 -5.70 -1.16
CA GLU A 44 2.18 -6.58 -0.05
C GLU A 44 3.06 -6.34 1.18
N ARG A 45 4.38 -6.15 0.99
CA ARG A 45 5.31 -5.81 2.09
C ARG A 45 4.90 -4.54 2.81
N VAL A 46 4.61 -3.46 2.06
CA VAL A 46 4.20 -2.18 2.64
C VAL A 46 2.84 -2.29 3.32
N MET A 47 1.87 -2.94 2.67
CA MET A 47 0.50 -3.06 3.19
C MET A 47 0.39 -3.95 4.44
N THR A 48 1.24 -4.98 4.58
CA THR A 48 1.15 -5.96 5.67
C THR A 48 1.20 -5.30 7.05
N LYS A 49 2.06 -4.30 7.23
CA LYS A 49 2.16 -3.54 8.48
C LYS A 49 0.83 -2.84 8.81
N PHE A 50 0.28 -2.13 7.84
CA PHE A 50 -0.95 -1.35 8.02
C PHE A 50 -2.20 -2.20 8.19
N MET A 51 -2.24 -3.40 7.60
CA MET A 51 -3.33 -4.36 7.82
C MET A 51 -3.42 -4.87 9.25
N TYR A 52 -2.33 -4.82 10.02
CA TYR A 52 -2.34 -5.16 11.45
C TYR A 52 -2.63 -3.95 12.33
N GLU A 53 -2.01 -2.81 12.02
CA GLU A 53 -2.11 -1.61 12.84
C GLU A 53 -3.50 -0.94 12.74
N ILE A 54 -4.07 -0.85 11.55
CA ILE A 54 -5.33 -0.10 11.33
C ILE A 54 -6.55 -0.75 11.98
N PRO A 55 -6.81 -2.06 11.86
CA PRO A 55 -7.94 -2.68 12.55
C PRO A 55 -7.84 -2.62 14.07
N SER A 56 -6.67 -2.29 14.62
CA SER A 56 -6.45 -2.15 16.05
C SER A 56 -6.80 -0.75 16.59
N ASP A 57 -7.10 0.22 15.72
CA ASP A 57 -7.44 1.60 16.09
C ASP A 57 -8.64 2.14 15.29
N ASP A 58 -9.82 2.14 15.92
CA ASP A 58 -11.09 2.58 15.34
C ASP A 58 -11.14 4.09 14.97
N ASN A 59 -10.16 4.88 15.44
CA ASN A 59 -10.10 6.32 15.17
C ASN A 59 -9.50 6.61 13.78
N ILE A 60 -8.83 5.64 13.16
CA ILE A 60 -8.21 5.84 11.86
C ILE A 60 -9.30 5.73 10.78
N LYS A 61 -9.51 6.82 10.03
CA LYS A 61 -10.49 6.88 8.93
C LYS A 61 -9.87 6.95 7.54
N LYS A 62 -8.59 7.31 7.46
CA LYS A 62 -7.88 7.49 6.20
C LYS A 62 -6.41 7.09 6.34
N LEU A 63 -5.92 6.31 5.39
CA LEU A 63 -4.52 5.96 5.21
C LEU A 63 -4.04 6.52 3.86
N VAL A 64 -3.00 7.34 3.88
CA VAL A 64 -2.37 7.87 2.68
C VAL A 64 -0.97 7.28 2.57
N ILE A 65 -0.71 6.55 1.49
CA ILE A 65 0.59 5.96 1.20
C ILE A 65 1.43 6.98 0.42
N THR A 66 2.53 7.40 1.04
CA THR A 66 3.53 8.30 0.46
C THR A 66 4.74 7.52 -0.04
N LYS A 67 5.54 8.16 -0.90
CA LYS A 67 6.80 7.60 -1.41
C LYS A 67 7.74 7.12 -0.29
N GLU A 68 7.81 7.84 0.82
CA GLU A 68 8.68 7.50 1.96
C GLU A 68 8.32 6.18 2.64
N MET A 69 7.07 5.72 2.49
CA MET A 69 6.62 4.43 3.01
C MET A 69 7.00 3.25 2.11
N VAL A 70 7.50 3.52 0.90
CA VAL A 70 7.93 2.52 -0.09
C VAL A 70 9.44 2.37 0.00
N VAL A 71 9.90 1.32 0.67
CA VAL A 71 11.32 0.99 0.96
C VAL A 71 11.67 -0.46 0.65
#